data_AF-A0A832TW56-F1
#
_entry.id   AF-A0A832TW56-F1
#
_cell.length_a   1.000
_cell.length_b   1.000
_cell.length_c   1.000
_cell.angle_alpha   90.00
_cell.angle_beta   90.00
_cell.angle_gamma   90.00
#
_symmetry.space_group_name_H-M   'P 1'
#
loop_
_entity.id
_entity.type
_entity.pdbx_description
1 polymer ?
#
loop_
_entity_poly.entity_id
_entity_poly.type
_entity_poly.pdbx_seq_one_letter_code
_entity_poly.pdbx_strand_id
1 'polypeptide(L)'
;MMTDNAGTGGVQGPPRLNIYQIRQLFVTFEYIDALLEDIEEVLDESASDRVFQRTIHDIPPDLHPVIEEAITRVRRRLIEIMEEQGVTVPPPSIPASRTIHSNLAVIHIALEEMRPKRQKKSGGDEREGPDTLFRSISGLQEMVTDLERSVGQGRAGSAGRSDVKNPGLQFCRDDHGL
;
A
#
# COMPACT_ATOMS: atom_id res chain seq x y z
N MET A 1 -42.84 -56.08 3.66
CA MET A 1 -43.04 -54.73 3.10
C MET A 1 -42.66 -53.76 4.20
N MET A 2 -41.44 -53.22 4.15
CA MET A 2 -41.11 -51.89 3.57
C MET A 2 -41.72 -50.77 4.42
N THR A 3 -41.01 -49.82 5.03
CA THR A 3 -39.58 -49.43 5.03
C THR A 3 -39.37 -48.43 6.18
N ASP A 4 -38.12 -48.30 6.58
CA ASP A 4 -37.50 -47.19 7.31
C ASP A 4 -37.96 -45.80 6.83
N ASN A 5 -37.85 -44.76 7.67
CA ASN A 5 -36.84 -43.73 7.40
C ASN A 5 -36.60 -42.82 8.61
N ALA A 6 -35.33 -42.72 8.98
CA ALA A 6 -34.80 -41.78 9.93
C ALA A 6 -34.98 -40.34 9.43
N GLY A 7 -35.52 -39.47 10.29
CA GLY A 7 -35.46 -38.03 10.11
C GLY A 7 -34.03 -37.57 10.33
N THR A 8 -33.23 -37.57 9.27
CA THR A 8 -31.89 -37.01 9.21
C THR A 8 -31.97 -35.53 9.57
N GLY A 9 -31.60 -35.19 10.81
CA GLY A 9 -31.33 -33.83 11.21
C GLY A 9 -30.17 -33.30 10.38
N GLY A 10 -30.49 -32.55 9.33
CA GLY A 10 -29.51 -31.83 8.53
C GLY A 10 -28.76 -30.89 9.46
N VAL A 11 -27.50 -31.22 9.74
CA VAL A 11 -26.54 -30.32 10.37
C VAL A 11 -26.40 -29.13 9.43
N GLN A 12 -27.15 -28.05 9.70
CA GLN A 12 -26.93 -26.78 9.04
C GLN A 12 -25.59 -26.27 9.53
N GLY A 13 -24.56 -26.46 8.71
CA GLY A 13 -23.32 -25.70 8.84
C GLY A 13 -23.63 -24.20 8.79
N PRO A 14 -22.76 -23.35 9.36
CA PRO A 14 -22.99 -21.91 9.41
C PRO A 14 -23.29 -21.38 8.01
N PRO A 15 -24.25 -20.44 7.86
CA PRO A 15 -24.61 -19.88 6.57
C PRO A 15 -23.37 -19.24 5.94
N ARG A 16 -22.86 -19.85 4.87
CA ARG A 16 -21.74 -19.30 4.12
C ARG A 16 -22.23 -18.10 3.31
N LEU A 17 -21.48 -17.01 3.34
CA LEU A 17 -21.79 -15.81 2.56
C LEU A 17 -21.82 -16.13 1.06
N ASN A 18 -22.75 -15.49 0.35
CA ASN A 18 -22.76 -15.55 -1.12
C ASN A 18 -21.69 -14.64 -1.73
N ILE A 19 -21.44 -14.76 -3.04
CA ILE A 19 -20.39 -13.99 -3.73
C ILE A 19 -20.56 -12.47 -3.65
N TYR A 20 -21.78 -11.96 -3.65
CA TYR A 20 -22.06 -10.53 -3.51
C TYR A 20 -21.76 -10.06 -2.09
N GLN A 21 -22.12 -10.86 -1.08
CA GLN A 21 -21.82 -10.58 0.32
C GLN A 21 -20.30 -10.63 0.59
N ILE A 22 -19.58 -11.58 0.00
CA ILE A 22 -18.11 -11.66 0.10
C ILE A 22 -17.46 -10.43 -0.52
N ARG A 23 -17.89 -10.02 -1.73
CA ARG A 23 -17.38 -8.80 -2.37
C ARG A 23 -17.68 -7.55 -1.56
N GLN A 24 -18.90 -7.42 -1.05
CA GLN A 24 -19.29 -6.29 -0.21
C GLN A 24 -18.48 -6.24 1.07
N LEU A 25 -18.27 -7.40 1.72
CA LEU A 25 -17.42 -7.52 2.91
C LEU A 25 -16.00 -7.04 2.62
N PHE A 26 -15.40 -7.53 1.53
CA PHE A 26 -14.05 -7.17 1.13
C PHE A 26 -13.89 -5.66 0.91
N VAL A 27 -14.75 -5.07 0.07
CA VAL A 27 -14.72 -3.61 -0.21
C VAL A 27 -14.93 -2.79 1.06
N THR A 28 -15.83 -3.23 1.94
CA THR A 28 -16.08 -2.52 3.20
C THR A 28 -14.87 -2.60 4.12
N PHE A 29 -14.21 -3.75 4.20
CA PHE A 29 -13.05 -3.95 5.07
C PHE A 29 -11.82 -3.23 4.53
N GLU A 30 -11.62 -3.22 3.22
CA GLU A 30 -10.60 -2.39 2.55
C GLU A 30 -10.82 -0.91 2.82
N TYR A 31 -12.07 -0.43 2.77
CA TYR A 31 -12.40 0.94 3.10
C TYR A 31 -12.13 1.28 4.58
N ILE A 32 -12.50 0.39 5.51
CA ILE A 32 -12.18 0.58 6.94
C ILE A 32 -10.67 0.63 7.14
N ASP A 33 -9.91 -0.27 6.51
CA ASP A 33 -8.46 -0.31 6.64
C ASP A 33 -7.78 0.97 6.12
N ALA A 34 -8.28 1.52 5.01
CA ALA A 34 -7.83 2.82 4.49
C ALA A 34 -8.12 3.97 5.46
N LEU A 35 -9.28 3.97 6.13
CA LEU A 35 -9.57 4.97 7.17
C LEU A 35 -8.65 4.83 8.40
N LEU A 36 -8.22 3.60 8.73
CA LEU A 36 -7.26 3.37 9.81
C LEU A 36 -5.86 3.85 9.40
N GLU A 37 -5.45 3.63 8.15
CA GLU A 37 -4.21 4.17 7.57
C GLU A 37 -4.21 5.71 7.60
N ASP A 38 -5.31 6.36 7.24
CA ASP A 38 -5.45 7.83 7.32
C ASP A 38 -5.26 8.34 8.76
N ILE A 39 -5.75 7.61 9.77
CA ILE A 39 -5.57 7.97 11.20
C ILE A 39 -4.11 7.84 11.60
N GLU A 40 -3.43 6.75 11.19
CA GLU A 40 -1.99 6.58 11.43
C GLU A 40 -1.19 7.71 10.77
N GLU A 41 -1.55 8.09 9.55
CA GLU A 41 -0.90 9.20 8.85
C GLU A 41 -1.04 10.54 9.60
N VAL A 42 -2.20 10.81 10.21
CA VAL A 42 -2.41 12.03 11.03
C VAL A 42 -1.55 12.00 12.29
N LEU A 43 -1.39 10.83 12.93
CA LEU A 43 -0.50 10.68 14.08
C LEU A 43 0.97 10.86 13.68
N ASP A 44 1.39 10.30 12.55
CA ASP A 44 2.74 10.42 12.00
C ASP A 44 3.05 11.83 11.46
N GLU A 45 2.03 12.57 10.98
CA GLU A 45 2.17 13.97 10.54
C GLU A 45 2.72 14.84 11.68
N SER A 46 2.42 14.52 12.93
CA SER A 46 2.99 15.21 14.10
C SER A 46 4.49 14.97 14.32
N ALA A 47 5.01 13.84 13.81
CA ALA A 47 6.42 13.49 13.89
C ALA A 47 7.19 13.88 12.61
N SER A 48 6.49 14.26 11.56
CA SER A 48 7.06 14.54 10.24
C SER A 48 7.21 16.04 10.01
N ASP A 49 8.37 16.48 9.53
CA ASP A 49 8.64 17.87 9.10
C ASP A 49 7.93 18.19 7.76
N ARG A 50 6.62 17.94 7.68
CA ARG A 50 5.81 18.25 6.49
C ARG A 50 5.74 19.75 6.29
N VAL A 51 6.15 20.22 5.10
CA VAL A 51 6.08 21.65 4.72
C VAL A 51 4.64 22.16 4.68
N PHE A 52 3.69 21.29 4.32
CA PHE A 52 2.26 21.61 4.21
C PHE A 52 1.44 20.72 5.15
N GLN A 53 1.40 21.08 6.43
CA GLN A 53 0.59 20.37 7.43
C GLN A 53 -0.90 20.55 7.17
N ARG A 54 -1.66 19.46 7.27
CA ARG A 54 -3.13 19.47 7.08
C ARG A 54 -3.89 19.64 8.40
N THR A 55 -3.28 19.24 9.51
CA THR A 55 -3.94 19.07 10.81
C THR A 55 -3.22 19.87 11.91
N ILE A 56 -3.97 20.29 12.93
CA ILE A 56 -3.41 20.88 14.16
C ILE A 56 -3.21 19.75 15.17
N HIS A 57 -2.11 19.75 15.91
CA HIS A 57 -1.85 18.78 16.96
C HIS A 57 -2.66 19.10 18.22
N ASP A 58 -3.85 18.53 18.32
CA ASP A 58 -4.74 18.63 19.48
C ASP A 58 -4.82 17.33 20.32
N ILE A 59 -4.12 16.29 19.90
CA ILE A 59 -3.99 15.00 20.60
C ILE A 59 -2.73 15.03 21.48
N PRO A 60 -2.85 14.79 22.80
CA PRO A 60 -1.70 14.61 23.68
C PRO A 60 -0.79 13.44 23.25
N PRO A 61 0.56 13.61 23.24
CA PRO A 61 1.49 12.58 22.80
C PRO A 61 1.39 11.25 23.58
N ASP A 62 0.97 11.28 24.84
CA ASP A 62 0.77 10.11 25.68
C ASP A 62 -0.43 9.24 25.24
N LEU A 63 -1.35 9.79 24.43
CA LEU A 63 -2.46 9.04 23.86
C LEU A 63 -2.10 8.32 22.55
N HIS A 64 -1.00 8.67 21.88
CA HIS A 64 -0.64 8.06 20.58
C HIS A 64 -0.52 6.53 20.67
N PRO A 65 0.23 5.94 21.63
CA PRO A 65 0.34 4.49 21.73
C PRO A 65 -1.00 3.80 22.03
N VAL A 66 -1.91 4.50 22.73
CA VAL A 66 -3.24 3.98 23.05
C VAL A 66 -4.09 3.88 21.77
N ILE A 67 -3.99 4.87 20.89
CA ILE A 67 -4.69 4.89 19.60
C ILE A 67 -4.10 3.83 18.66
N GLU A 68 -2.77 3.72 18.56
CA GLU A 68 -2.07 2.71 17.74
C GLU A 68 -2.43 1.27 18.15
N GLU A 69 -2.51 0.97 19.45
CA GLU A 69 -2.95 -0.33 19.94
C GLU A 69 -4.42 -0.60 19.61
N ALA A 70 -5.28 0.43 19.67
CA ALA A 70 -6.67 0.32 19.27
C ALA A 70 -6.80 0.00 17.77
N ILE A 71 -6.03 0.66 16.90
CA ILE A 71 -5.97 0.39 15.46
C ILE A 71 -5.54 -1.05 15.19
N THR A 72 -4.46 -1.49 15.84
CA THR A 72 -3.94 -2.87 15.73
C THR A 72 -5.01 -3.91 16.08
N ARG A 73 -5.77 -3.68 17.15
CA ARG A 73 -6.89 -4.55 17.53
C ARG A 73 -8.01 -4.58 16.51
N VAL A 74 -8.36 -3.43 15.90
CA VAL A 74 -9.40 -3.37 14.86
C VAL A 74 -8.96 -4.17 13.64
N ARG A 75 -7.74 -3.96 13.13
CA ARG A 75 -7.21 -4.72 11.98
C ARG A 75 -7.18 -6.22 12.23
N ARG A 76 -6.73 -6.64 13.42
CA ARG A 76 -6.78 -8.06 13.84
C ARG A 76 -8.19 -8.62 13.72
N ARG A 77 -9.20 -7.88 14.20
CA ARG A 77 -10.59 -8.32 14.13
C ARG A 77 -11.11 -8.40 12.69
N LEU A 78 -10.72 -7.48 11.80
CA LEU A 78 -11.07 -7.57 10.37
C LEU A 78 -10.54 -8.86 9.76
N ILE A 79 -9.27 -9.20 10.02
CA ILE A 79 -8.63 -10.43 9.52
C ILE A 79 -9.37 -11.67 10.06
N GLU A 80 -9.62 -11.74 11.36
CA GLU A 80 -10.35 -12.85 11.99
C GLU A 80 -11.73 -13.05 11.35
N ILE A 81 -12.49 -11.96 11.11
CA ILE A 81 -13.80 -12.06 10.46
C ILE A 81 -13.65 -12.59 9.03
N MET A 82 -12.65 -12.16 8.27
CA MET A 82 -12.41 -12.68 6.92
C MET A 82 -12.08 -14.18 6.94
N GLU A 83 -11.26 -14.62 7.88
CA GLU A 83 -10.92 -16.03 8.09
C GLU A 83 -12.15 -16.88 8.49
N GLU A 84 -12.97 -16.39 9.44
CA GLU A 84 -14.23 -17.00 9.86
C GLU A 84 -15.19 -17.21 8.67
N GLN A 85 -15.16 -16.30 7.69
CA GLN A 85 -15.99 -16.37 6.47
C GLN A 85 -15.31 -17.13 5.32
N GLY A 86 -14.09 -17.63 5.49
CA GLY A 86 -13.33 -18.34 4.46
C GLY A 86 -12.88 -17.45 3.30
N VAL A 87 -12.73 -16.13 3.54
CA VAL A 87 -12.27 -15.15 2.56
C VAL A 87 -10.77 -14.92 2.77
N THR A 88 -9.95 -15.24 1.78
CA THR A 88 -8.50 -15.01 1.87
C THR A 88 -8.14 -13.60 1.39
N VAL A 89 -7.42 -12.85 2.22
CA VAL A 89 -6.81 -11.58 1.82
C VAL A 89 -5.71 -11.87 0.79
N PRO A 90 -5.73 -11.25 -0.40
CA PRO A 90 -4.66 -11.45 -1.38
C PRO A 90 -3.33 -10.90 -0.84
N PRO A 91 -2.20 -11.59 -1.04
CA PRO A 91 -0.90 -11.08 -0.60
C PRO A 91 -0.53 -9.81 -1.39
N PRO A 92 0.24 -8.89 -0.78
CA PRO A 92 0.71 -7.69 -1.46
C PRO A 92 1.56 -8.09 -2.67
N SER A 93 1.21 -7.56 -3.84
CA SER A 93 1.84 -7.89 -5.12
C SER A 93 2.71 -6.77 -5.69
N ILE A 94 2.59 -5.56 -5.13
CA ILE A 94 3.32 -4.38 -5.56
C ILE A 94 4.52 -4.17 -4.61
N PRO A 95 5.76 -4.26 -5.10
CA PRO A 95 6.93 -3.98 -4.27
C PRO A 95 6.93 -2.52 -3.79
N ALA A 96 7.27 -2.26 -2.52
CA ALA A 96 7.37 -0.90 -1.98
C ALA A 96 8.28 0.01 -2.83
N SER A 97 9.39 -0.52 -3.34
CA SER A 97 10.28 0.21 -4.24
C SER A 97 9.56 0.71 -5.50
N ARG A 98 8.62 -0.07 -6.05
CA ARG A 98 7.86 0.33 -7.24
C ARG A 98 6.99 1.54 -6.93
N THR A 99 6.28 1.53 -5.80
CA THR A 99 5.47 2.66 -5.35
C THR A 99 6.33 3.91 -5.13
N ILE A 100 7.49 3.75 -4.47
CA ILE A 100 8.42 4.86 -4.22
C ILE A 100 8.92 5.45 -5.55
N HIS A 101 9.38 4.63 -6.49
CA HIS A 101 9.82 5.12 -7.81
C HIS A 101 8.69 5.81 -8.58
N SER A 102 7.46 5.29 -8.52
CA SER A 102 6.30 5.96 -9.13
C SER A 102 6.07 7.35 -8.53
N ASN A 103 6.14 7.50 -7.20
CA ASN A 103 5.97 8.79 -6.53
C ASN A 103 7.11 9.76 -6.88
N LEU A 104 8.37 9.30 -6.90
CA LEU A 104 9.52 10.12 -7.29
C LEU A 104 9.42 10.60 -8.75
N ALA A 105 8.95 9.76 -9.67
CA ALA A 105 8.70 10.15 -11.05
C ALA A 105 7.65 11.27 -11.17
N VAL A 106 6.57 11.19 -10.39
CA VAL A 106 5.55 12.26 -10.34
C VAL A 106 6.14 13.57 -9.80
N ILE A 107 6.99 13.50 -8.76
CA ILE A 107 7.70 14.68 -8.23
C ILE A 107 8.60 15.31 -9.32
N HIS A 108 9.36 14.51 -10.06
CA HIS A 108 10.19 15.02 -11.17
C HIS A 108 9.35 15.75 -12.22
N ILE A 109 8.20 15.20 -12.60
CA ILE A 109 7.28 15.86 -13.54
C ILE A 109 6.80 17.20 -12.98
N ALA A 110 6.38 17.23 -11.72
CA ALA A 110 5.92 18.46 -11.07
C ALA A 110 7.02 19.54 -11.05
N LEU A 111 8.27 19.17 -10.73
CA LEU A 111 9.40 20.08 -10.73
C LEU A 111 9.78 20.57 -12.14
N GLU A 112 9.66 19.73 -13.15
CA GLU A 112 9.92 20.12 -14.53
C GLU A 112 8.85 21.07 -15.08
N GLU A 113 7.58 20.88 -14.73
CA GLU A 113 6.50 21.80 -15.13
C GLU A 113 6.62 23.18 -14.48
N MET A 114 7.33 23.30 -13.34
CA MET A 114 7.65 24.61 -12.74
C MET A 114 8.72 25.39 -13.50
N ARG A 115 9.44 24.77 -14.45
CA ARG A 115 10.42 25.47 -15.28
C ARG A 115 9.73 26.30 -16.35
N PRO A 116 10.27 27.49 -16.68
CA PRO A 116 9.66 28.35 -17.68
C PRO A 116 9.80 27.67 -19.04
N LYS A 117 8.67 27.24 -19.62
CA LYS A 117 8.61 26.92 -21.05
C LYS A 117 9.08 28.18 -21.76
N ARG A 118 10.14 28.08 -22.59
CA ARG A 118 10.74 29.22 -23.32
C ARG A 118 9.69 29.85 -24.25
N GLN A 119 8.75 30.60 -23.71
CA GLN A 119 7.87 31.46 -24.48
C GLN A 119 8.70 32.67 -24.88
N LYS A 120 8.86 32.78 -26.19
CA LYS A 120 9.60 33.83 -26.88
C LYS A 120 9.14 35.19 -26.34
N LYS A 121 10.11 35.93 -25.78
CA LYS A 121 9.96 37.27 -25.18
C LYS A 121 8.94 38.14 -25.93
N SER A 122 7.90 38.61 -25.24
CA SER A 122 7.33 39.93 -25.51
C SER A 122 7.73 40.81 -24.33
N GLY A 123 8.42 41.90 -24.62
CA GLY A 123 9.32 42.59 -23.70
C GLY A 123 8.68 43.17 -22.44
N GLY A 124 9.48 43.23 -21.37
CA GLY A 124 9.17 43.99 -20.17
C GLY A 124 9.79 43.41 -18.91
N ASP A 125 10.86 44.05 -18.46
CA ASP A 125 11.43 44.08 -17.10
C ASP A 125 12.06 42.78 -16.52
N GLU A 126 13.41 42.74 -16.57
CA GLU A 126 14.26 41.80 -15.84
C GLU A 126 14.21 42.12 -14.33
N ARG A 127 13.26 41.51 -13.61
CA ARG A 127 13.35 41.40 -12.15
C ARG A 127 14.20 40.18 -11.80
N GLU A 128 15.14 40.30 -10.86
CA GLU A 128 16.02 39.22 -10.32
C GLU A 128 15.30 38.05 -9.61
N GLY A 129 13.95 38.00 -9.63
CA GLY A 129 13.14 36.97 -8.98
C GLY A 129 13.13 35.56 -9.60
N PRO A 130 13.18 35.38 -10.93
CA PRO A 130 13.11 34.06 -11.56
C PRO A 130 14.33 33.18 -11.26
N ASP A 131 15.53 33.75 -11.28
CA ASP A 131 16.79 32.98 -11.21
C ASP A 131 17.00 32.30 -9.84
N THR A 132 16.55 32.93 -8.75
CA THR A 132 16.65 32.37 -7.39
C THR A 132 15.69 31.20 -7.19
N LEU A 133 14.46 31.30 -7.70
CA LEU A 133 13.49 30.20 -7.66
C LEU A 133 13.99 29.01 -8.48
N PHE A 134 14.52 29.25 -9.68
CA PHE A 134 15.04 28.16 -10.53
C PHE A 134 16.26 27.48 -9.93
N ARG A 135 17.16 28.23 -9.29
CA ARG A 135 18.26 27.64 -8.52
C ARG A 135 17.73 26.71 -7.42
N SER A 136 16.68 27.15 -6.71
CA SER A 136 16.05 26.36 -5.64
C SER A 136 15.38 25.09 -6.19
N ILE A 137 14.65 25.18 -7.31
CA ILE A 137 14.04 24.02 -7.99
C ILE A 137 15.11 23.04 -8.46
N SER A 138 16.22 23.52 -9.05
CA SER A 138 17.33 22.66 -9.46
C SER A 138 17.96 21.93 -8.27
N GLY A 139 18.18 22.63 -7.15
CA GLY A 139 18.66 22.00 -5.91
C GLY A 139 17.69 20.94 -5.37
N LEU A 140 16.38 21.18 -5.46
CA LEU A 140 15.37 20.18 -5.09
C LEU A 140 15.39 18.96 -6.03
N GLN A 141 15.57 19.15 -7.33
CA GLN A 141 15.71 18.05 -8.30
C GLN A 141 16.94 17.17 -8.01
N GLU A 142 18.06 17.77 -7.61
CA GLU A 142 19.26 17.03 -7.18
C GLU A 142 18.97 16.17 -5.94
N MET A 143 18.33 16.73 -4.91
CA MET A 143 17.94 15.99 -3.70
C MET A 143 17.00 14.81 -3.99
N VAL A 144 16.00 15.00 -4.87
CA VAL A 144 15.07 13.93 -5.29
C VAL A 144 15.81 12.82 -6.06
N THR A 145 16.80 13.19 -6.90
CA THR A 145 17.63 12.22 -7.63
C THR A 145 18.51 11.39 -6.68
N ASP A 146 19.05 12.02 -5.64
CA ASP A 146 19.83 11.32 -4.62
C ASP A 146 18.98 10.34 -3.81
N LEU A 147 17.73 10.73 -3.50
CA LEU A 147 16.74 9.85 -2.89
C LEU A 147 16.37 8.66 -3.79
N GLU A 148 16.21 8.87 -5.10
CA GLU A 148 15.96 7.75 -6.03
C GLU A 148 17.13 6.75 -6.04
N ARG A 149 18.37 7.25 -5.98
CA ARG A 149 19.56 6.41 -5.96
C ARG A 149 19.63 5.54 -4.69
N SER A 150 19.26 6.08 -3.53
CA SER A 150 19.27 5.32 -2.27
C SER A 150 18.27 4.16 -2.30
N VAL A 151 17.09 4.37 -2.89
CA VAL A 151 16.07 3.34 -3.08
C VAL A 151 16.58 2.24 -4.02
N GLY A 152 17.34 2.60 -5.06
CA GLY A 152 17.98 1.65 -5.97
C GLY A 152 19.09 0.81 -5.32
N GLN A 153 19.85 1.39 -4.38
CA GLN A 153 20.95 0.71 -3.67
C GLN A 153 20.47 -0.38 -2.70
N GLY A 154 19.24 -0.26 -2.15
CA GLY A 154 18.63 -1.27 -1.29
C GLY A 154 18.43 -2.64 -1.96
N ARG A 155 18.48 -2.72 -3.30
CA ARG A 155 18.39 -3.98 -4.06
C ARG A 155 19.71 -4.75 -4.15
N ALA A 156 20.85 -4.09 -3.95
CA ALA A 156 22.17 -4.72 -4.06
C ALA A 156 22.63 -5.43 -2.77
N GLY A 157 21.97 -5.15 -1.63
CA GLY A 157 22.35 -5.68 -0.31
C GLY A 157 21.64 -6.96 0.12
N SER A 158 20.63 -7.45 -0.60
CA SER A 158 19.81 -8.60 -0.18
C SER A 158 20.01 -9.88 -1.01
N ALA A 159 21.05 -9.94 -1.85
CA ALA A 159 21.44 -11.18 -2.57
C ALA A 159 22.26 -12.10 -1.63
N GLY A 160 21.63 -12.54 -0.54
CA GLY A 160 22.22 -13.42 0.46
C GLY A 160 21.45 -14.73 0.60
N ARG A 161 21.75 -15.68 -0.29
CA ARG A 161 21.76 -17.14 -0.05
C ARG A 161 20.47 -17.79 0.51
N SER A 162 19.61 -18.23 -0.40
CA SER A 162 18.70 -19.36 -0.17
C SER A 162 18.97 -20.42 -1.23
N ASP A 163 19.97 -21.26 -0.96
CA ASP A 163 20.23 -22.51 -1.66
C ASP A 163 19.17 -23.53 -1.18
N VAL A 164 17.92 -23.34 -1.63
CA VAL A 164 16.88 -24.36 -1.45
C VAL A 164 16.93 -25.26 -2.67
N LYS A 165 17.70 -26.32 -2.52
CA LYS A 165 17.63 -27.53 -3.34
C LYS A 165 16.16 -27.98 -3.35
N ASN A 166 15.49 -27.86 -4.49
CA ASN A 166 14.10 -28.27 -4.68
C ASN A 166 14.08 -29.71 -5.22
N PRO A 167 13.77 -30.74 -4.41
CA PRO A 167 13.60 -32.09 -4.93
C PRO A 167 12.17 -32.29 -5.43
N GLY A 168 12.03 -32.53 -6.73
CA GLY A 168 11.01 -33.43 -7.26
C GLY A 168 9.62 -32.86 -7.56
N LEU A 169 9.48 -32.15 -8.67
CA LEU A 169 8.24 -32.19 -9.45
C LEU A 169 8.28 -33.45 -10.35
N GLN A 170 7.87 -34.59 -9.78
CA GLN A 170 7.62 -35.80 -10.55
C GLN A 170 6.28 -35.61 -11.29
N PHE A 171 6.36 -35.25 -12.56
CA PHE A 171 5.20 -35.32 -13.47
C PHE A 171 4.78 -36.78 -13.63
N CYS A 172 3.57 -37.12 -13.17
CA CYS A 172 2.87 -38.31 -13.61
C CYS A 172 2.57 -38.15 -15.11
N ARG A 173 3.26 -38.93 -15.95
CA ARG A 173 2.82 -39.22 -17.32
C ARG A 173 1.96 -40.48 -17.23
N ASP A 174 0.67 -40.32 -17.51
CA ASP A 174 -0.23 -41.43 -17.74
C ASP A 174 0.04 -41.97 -19.16
N ASP A 175 0.68 -43.13 -19.22
CA ASP A 175 0.74 -43.96 -20.43
C ASP A 175 -0.65 -44.58 -20.65
N HIS A 176 -1.46 -43.97 -21.51
CA HIS A 176 -2.59 -44.65 -22.14
C HIS A 176 -2.10 -45.34 -23.41
N GLY A 177 -1.79 -46.63 -23.27
CA GLY A 177 -1.67 -47.55 -24.40
C GLY A 177 -3.04 -47.90 -24.98
N LEU A 178 -3.15 -47.77 -26.30
CA LEU A 178 -4.00 -48.56 -27.18
C LEU A 178 -3.21 -48.86 -28.46
#